data_AF-A0A819T5E1-F1
#
_entry.id   AF-A0A819T5E1-F1
#
_cell.length_a   1.000
_cell.length_b   1.000
_cell.length_c   1.000
_cell.angle_alpha   90.00
_cell.angle_beta   90.00
_cell.angle_gamma   90.00
#
_symmetry.space_group_name_H-M   'P 1'
#
loop_
_entity.id
_entity.type
_entity.pdbx_description
1 polymer ?
#
loop_
_entity_poly.entity_id
_entity_poly.type
_entity_poly.pdbx_seq_one_letter_code
_entity_poly.pdbx_strand_id
1 'polypeptide(L)'
;MRKCTKIKSQSSFSLQEYLPLINQIFSIDTKNVETIFEELKSNGSQFASKQLSILQKMSPTSLKITLEQLKRGKKFDLKECLKMEYYIIQHRVKTYDFFEGVRAMVIDKDNKPQWQPSQLEDISNEEIANYFSKLSSDKELQL
;
A
#
# COMPACT_ATOMS: atom_id res chain seq x y z
N MET A 1 -17.21 -19.29 -40.42
CA MET A 1 -18.03 -18.95 -39.23
C MET A 1 -17.43 -19.62 -38.00
N ARG A 2 -16.68 -18.88 -37.16
CA ARG A 2 -16.13 -19.41 -35.90
C ARG A 2 -17.21 -19.36 -34.84
N LYS A 3 -17.57 -20.52 -34.26
CA LYS A 3 -18.54 -20.64 -33.16
C LYS A 3 -17.97 -19.95 -31.92
N CYS A 4 -18.65 -18.89 -31.47
CA CYS A 4 -18.34 -18.24 -30.20
C CYS A 4 -18.76 -19.21 -29.07
N THR A 5 -17.78 -19.85 -28.45
CA THR A 5 -17.99 -20.74 -27.30
C THR A 5 -18.48 -19.89 -26.13
N LYS A 6 -19.71 -20.15 -25.65
CA LYS A 6 -20.29 -19.49 -24.49
C LYS A 6 -19.32 -19.58 -23.30
N ILE A 7 -18.88 -18.42 -22.82
CA ILE A 7 -18.09 -18.29 -21.58
C ILE A 7 -18.96 -18.88 -20.46
N LYS A 8 -18.52 -20.00 -19.88
CA LYS A 8 -19.20 -20.65 -18.76
C LYS A 8 -19.16 -19.73 -17.54
N SER A 9 -20.35 -19.37 -17.05
CA SER A 9 -20.69 -18.99 -15.66
C SER A 9 -19.54 -18.37 -14.85
N GLN A 10 -19.48 -17.03 -14.86
CA GLN A 10 -18.63 -16.23 -13.98
C GLN A 10 -18.87 -16.62 -12.52
N SER A 11 -17.83 -17.09 -11.84
CA SER A 11 -17.84 -17.15 -10.37
C SER A 11 -18.17 -15.77 -9.82
N SER A 12 -18.98 -15.70 -8.76
CA SER A 12 -19.23 -14.45 -8.05
C SER A 12 -17.90 -13.83 -7.58
N PHE A 13 -17.84 -12.50 -7.54
CA PHE A 13 -16.68 -11.79 -7.04
C PHE A 13 -16.37 -12.24 -5.61
N SER A 14 -15.16 -12.74 -5.35
CA SER A 14 -14.81 -13.39 -4.09
C SER A 14 -14.86 -12.46 -2.86
N LEU A 15 -14.84 -11.15 -3.08
CA LEU A 15 -14.94 -10.15 -2.01
C LEU A 15 -16.32 -9.49 -1.92
N GLN A 16 -17.32 -9.96 -2.68
CA GLN A 16 -18.64 -9.33 -2.77
C GLN A 16 -19.28 -9.11 -1.39
N GLU A 17 -19.21 -10.12 -0.52
CA GLU A 17 -19.80 -10.07 0.83
C GLU A 17 -19.03 -9.14 1.78
N TYR A 18 -17.73 -8.92 1.51
CA TYR A 18 -16.86 -8.06 2.32
C TYR A 18 -16.83 -6.61 1.81
N LEU A 19 -17.37 -6.30 0.63
CA LEU A 19 -17.33 -4.96 0.05
C LEU A 19 -17.85 -3.86 0.99
N PRO A 20 -18.99 -4.02 1.71
CA PRO A 20 -19.43 -3.00 2.65
C PRO A 20 -18.39 -2.73 3.75
N LEU A 21 -17.80 -3.80 4.29
CA LEU A 21 -16.77 -3.71 5.32
C LEU A 21 -15.47 -3.09 4.80
N ILE A 22 -15.03 -3.49 3.60
CA ILE A 22 -13.84 -2.95 2.94
C ILE A 22 -14.01 -1.45 2.71
N ASN A 23 -15.14 -1.03 2.14
CA ASN A 23 -15.43 0.37 1.85
C ASN A 23 -15.52 1.23 3.12
N GLN A 24 -16.02 0.66 4.22
CA GLN A 24 -16.07 1.34 5.50
C GLN A 24 -14.66 1.51 6.10
N ILE A 25 -13.91 0.41 6.25
CA ILE A 25 -12.64 0.39 6.97
C ILE A 25 -11.51 1.04 6.17
N PHE A 26 -11.43 0.79 4.87
CA PHE A 26 -10.33 1.25 4.01
C PHE A 26 -10.67 2.53 3.22
N SER A 27 -11.60 3.34 3.73
CA SER A 27 -11.99 4.61 3.10
C SER A 27 -10.84 5.61 3.11
N ILE A 28 -10.14 5.75 1.98
CA ILE A 28 -8.96 6.62 1.86
C ILE A 28 -9.27 8.10 2.12
N ASP A 29 -10.51 8.54 1.93
CA ASP A 29 -10.88 9.95 2.15
C ASP A 29 -10.98 10.30 3.64
N THR A 30 -11.21 9.32 4.51
CA THR A 30 -11.52 9.55 5.93
C THR A 30 -10.56 8.89 6.90
N LYS A 31 -9.73 7.95 6.44
CA LYS A 31 -8.90 7.11 7.31
C LYS A 31 -7.40 7.40 7.16
N ASN A 32 -6.66 7.18 8.24
CA ASN A 32 -5.20 6.96 8.24
C ASN A 32 -4.92 5.48 8.56
N VAL A 33 -3.64 5.08 8.57
CA VAL A 33 -3.27 3.66 8.76
C VAL A 33 -3.60 3.20 10.18
N GLU A 34 -3.40 4.05 11.17
CA GLU A 34 -3.68 3.80 12.57
C GLU A 34 -5.17 3.49 12.79
N THR A 35 -6.06 4.35 12.28
CA THR A 35 -7.51 4.13 12.36
C THR A 35 -7.95 2.87 11.61
N ILE A 36 -7.32 2.54 10.47
CA ILE A 36 -7.58 1.27 9.77
C ILE A 36 -7.25 0.07 10.68
N PHE A 37 -6.11 0.11 11.37
CA PHE A 37 -5.70 -0.95 12.30
C PHE A 37 -6.66 -1.05 13.49
N GLU A 38 -7.07 0.08 14.07
CA GLU A 38 -8.03 0.14 15.17
C GLU A 38 -9.40 -0.40 14.77
N GLU A 39 -9.92 -0.05 13.60
CA GLU A 39 -11.21 -0.53 13.11
C GLU A 39 -11.19 -2.01 12.75
N LEU A 40 -10.12 -2.51 12.13
CA LEU A 40 -9.95 -3.95 11.89
C LEU A 40 -9.91 -4.72 13.21
N LYS A 41 -9.18 -4.20 14.20
CA LYS A 41 -9.08 -4.82 15.53
C LYS A 41 -10.43 -4.82 16.25
N SER A 42 -11.16 -3.71 16.19
CA SER A 42 -12.46 -3.55 16.86
C SER A 42 -13.57 -4.34 16.19
N ASN A 43 -13.51 -4.53 14.86
CA ASN A 43 -14.49 -5.31 14.12
C ASN A 43 -14.46 -6.80 14.51
N GLY A 44 -13.28 -7.37 14.71
CA GLY A 44 -13.10 -8.73 15.25
C GLY A 44 -13.61 -9.88 14.37
N SER A 45 -14.17 -9.62 13.18
CA SER A 45 -14.56 -10.68 12.24
C SER A 45 -13.34 -11.49 11.78
N GLN A 46 -13.58 -12.70 11.27
CA GLN A 46 -12.50 -13.54 10.73
C GLN A 46 -11.76 -12.84 9.57
N PHE A 47 -12.50 -12.13 8.71
CA PHE A 47 -11.92 -11.35 7.62
C PHE A 47 -11.05 -10.22 8.14
N ALA A 48 -11.57 -9.40 9.06
CA ALA A 48 -10.84 -8.26 9.62
C ALA A 48 -9.59 -8.70 10.39
N SER A 49 -9.69 -9.76 11.20
CA SER A 49 -8.56 -10.33 11.96
C SER A 49 -7.47 -10.86 11.04
N LYS A 50 -7.85 -11.54 9.94
CA LYS A 50 -6.91 -12.03 8.94
C LYS A 50 -6.19 -10.87 8.25
N GLN A 51 -6.93 -9.83 7.85
CA GLN A 51 -6.34 -8.67 7.18
C GLN A 51 -5.43 -7.87 8.11
N LEU A 52 -5.81 -7.70 9.38
CA LEU A 52 -4.95 -7.08 10.40
C LEU A 52 -3.62 -7.84 10.55
N SER A 53 -3.67 -9.17 10.65
CA SER A 53 -2.46 -10.01 10.74
C SER A 53 -1.54 -9.89 9.52
N ILE A 54 -2.11 -9.67 8.33
CA ILE A 54 -1.33 -9.41 7.12
C ILE A 54 -0.67 -8.03 7.21
N LEU A 55 -1.43 -6.99 7.52
CA LEU A 55 -0.94 -5.62 7.58
C LEU A 55 0.14 -5.44 8.66
N GLN A 56 0.03 -6.10 9.80
CA GLN A 56 1.03 -6.09 10.89
C GLN A 56 2.41 -6.63 10.48
N LYS A 57 2.50 -7.40 9.39
CA LYS A 57 3.77 -7.94 8.87
C LYS A 57 4.43 -7.00 7.85
N MET A 58 3.71 -5.98 7.38
CA MET A 58 4.21 -5.06 6.36
C MET A 58 5.03 -3.94 6.99
N SER A 59 5.89 -3.29 6.19
CA SER A 59 6.63 -2.10 6.62
C SER A 59 5.64 -0.97 6.98
N PRO A 60 5.70 -0.42 8.21
CA PRO A 60 4.85 0.69 8.64
C PRO A 60 4.98 1.91 7.71
N THR A 61 6.20 2.24 7.30
CA THR A 61 6.47 3.34 6.36
C THR A 61 5.84 3.08 5.00
N SER A 62 5.99 1.87 4.45
CA SER A 62 5.36 1.51 3.17
C SER A 62 3.83 1.60 3.24
N LEU A 63 3.20 1.16 4.33
CA LEU A 63 1.74 1.28 4.51
C LEU A 63 1.28 2.74 4.45
N LYS A 64 1.95 3.64 5.18
CA LYS A 64 1.62 5.07 5.20
C LYS A 64 1.85 5.74 3.83
N ILE A 65 2.96 5.44 3.17
CA ILE A 65 3.24 5.93 1.81
C ILE A 65 2.17 5.46 0.83
N THR A 66 1.82 4.17 0.82
CA THR A 66 0.82 3.64 -0.10
C THR A 66 -0.54 4.30 0.11
N LEU A 67 -0.95 4.50 1.37
CA LEU A 67 -2.21 5.19 1.65
C LEU A 67 -2.20 6.64 1.13
N GLU A 68 -1.12 7.38 1.38
CA GLU A 68 -0.97 8.76 0.89
C GLU A 68 -0.89 8.83 -0.65
N GLN A 69 -0.21 7.86 -1.27
CA GLN A 69 -0.11 7.71 -2.72
C GLN A 69 -1.49 7.52 -3.35
N LEU A 70 -2.35 6.67 -2.78
CA LEU A 70 -3.72 6.46 -3.24
C LEU A 70 -4.57 7.74 -3.10
N LYS A 71 -4.41 8.48 -1.99
CA LYS A 71 -5.11 9.76 -1.78
C LYS A 71 -4.74 10.80 -2.83
N ARG A 72 -3.45 10.97 -3.13
CA ARG A 72 -2.96 11.92 -4.15
C ARG A 72 -3.33 11.47 -5.56
N GLY A 73 -3.11 10.19 -5.86
CA GLY A 73 -3.35 9.59 -7.16
C GLY A 73 -4.82 9.65 -7.63
N LYS A 74 -5.79 9.70 -6.69
CA LYS A 74 -7.22 9.90 -7.00
C LYS A 74 -7.50 11.14 -7.86
N LYS A 75 -6.61 12.14 -7.83
CA LYS A 75 -6.74 13.41 -8.58
C LYS A 75 -5.84 13.49 -9.82
N PHE A 76 -5.02 12.47 -10.06
CA PHE A 76 -3.96 12.50 -11.07
C PHE A 76 -4.32 11.66 -12.29
N ASP A 77 -3.80 12.05 -13.45
CA ASP A 77 -3.74 11.17 -14.60
C ASP A 77 -2.61 10.14 -14.47
N LEU A 78 -2.50 9.25 -15.46
CA LEU A 78 -1.47 8.21 -15.46
C LEU A 78 -0.04 8.79 -15.43
N LYS A 79 0.22 9.85 -16.20
CA LYS A 79 1.56 10.44 -16.31
C LYS A 79 1.97 11.08 -14.99
N GLU A 80 1.04 11.74 -14.31
CA GLU A 80 1.21 12.31 -12.99
C GLU A 80 1.44 11.23 -11.92
N CYS A 81 0.67 10.14 -11.96
CA CYS A 81 0.87 8.98 -11.08
C CYS A 81 2.27 8.37 -11.25
N LEU A 82 2.72 8.16 -12.49
CA LEU A 82 4.06 7.61 -12.76
C LEU A 82 5.18 8.54 -12.28
N LYS A 83 5.03 9.87 -12.42
CA LYS A 83 5.99 10.83 -11.87
C LYS A 83 6.02 10.78 -10.35
N MET A 84 4.87 10.71 -9.70
CA MET A 84 4.77 10.57 -8.24
C MET A 84 5.43 9.27 -7.76
N GLU A 85 5.13 8.15 -8.40
CA GLU A 85 5.73 6.84 -8.09
C GLU A 85 7.24 6.86 -8.26
N TYR A 86 7.72 7.51 -9.31
CA TYR A 86 9.15 7.68 -9.53
C TYR A 86 9.82 8.45 -8.38
N TYR A 87 9.22 9.54 -7.90
CA TYR A 87 9.74 10.27 -6.74
C TYR A 87 9.79 9.39 -5.50
N ILE A 88 8.73 8.65 -5.21
CA ILE A 88 8.67 7.72 -4.07
C ILE A 88 9.81 6.70 -4.15
N ILE A 89 9.97 6.05 -5.31
CA ILE A 89 10.98 5.01 -5.50
C ILE A 89 12.39 5.59 -5.32
N GLN A 90 12.68 6.76 -5.90
CA GLN A 90 14.01 7.39 -5.80
C GLN A 90 14.42 7.75 -4.37
N HIS A 91 13.43 8.07 -3.51
CA HIS A 91 13.66 8.24 -2.08
C HIS A 91 13.77 6.88 -1.36
N ARG A 92 12.93 5.89 -1.71
CA ARG A 92 12.84 4.61 -1.00
C ARG A 92 13.99 3.65 -1.24
N VAL A 93 14.56 3.57 -2.44
CA VAL A 93 15.64 2.61 -2.75
C VAL A 93 16.92 2.83 -1.95
N LYS A 94 17.01 3.94 -1.21
CA LYS A 94 18.15 4.28 -0.33
C LYS A 94 17.86 4.01 1.15
N THR A 95 16.66 3.53 1.49
CA THR A 95 16.23 3.32 2.86
C THR A 95 16.50 1.89 3.32
N TYR A 96 16.68 1.73 4.64
CA TYR A 96 16.89 0.42 5.27
C TYR A 96 15.78 -0.59 4.92
N ASP A 97 14.52 -0.17 5.04
CA ASP A 97 13.35 -1.02 4.79
C ASP A 97 13.32 -1.64 3.38
N PHE A 98 13.83 -0.93 2.37
CA PHE A 98 13.89 -1.50 1.03
C PHE A 98 14.83 -2.72 0.99
N PHE A 99 16.05 -2.57 1.51
CA PHE A 99 17.02 -3.66 1.57
C PHE A 99 16.57 -4.79 2.49
N GLU A 100 15.98 -4.46 3.65
CA GLU A 100 15.47 -5.44 4.59
C GLU A 100 14.32 -6.26 3.99
N GLY A 101 13.43 -5.62 3.24
CA GLY A 101 12.36 -6.33 2.52
C GLY A 101 12.91 -7.27 1.46
N VAL A 102 13.92 -6.83 0.69
CA VAL A 102 14.60 -7.69 -0.29
C VAL A 102 15.30 -8.87 0.41
N ARG A 103 15.99 -8.61 1.53
CA ARG A 103 16.64 -9.65 2.33
C ARG A 103 15.63 -10.69 2.79
N ALA A 104 14.59 -10.27 3.50
CA ALA A 104 13.60 -11.16 4.12
C ALA A 104 12.78 -11.98 3.11
N MET A 105 12.47 -11.40 1.94
CA MET A 105 11.57 -12.02 0.96
C MET A 105 12.28 -12.75 -0.17
N VAL A 106 13.48 -12.30 -0.58
CA VAL A 106 14.16 -12.78 -1.80
C VAL A 106 15.47 -13.49 -1.48
N ILE A 107 16.28 -12.94 -0.58
CA ILE A 107 17.61 -13.47 -0.28
C ILE A 107 17.52 -14.61 0.74
N ASP A 108 17.13 -14.29 1.97
CA ASP A 108 17.07 -15.25 3.07
C ASP A 108 15.75 -16.01 3.08
N LYS A 109 14.68 -15.40 2.52
CA LYS A 109 13.33 -15.98 2.41
C LYS A 109 12.74 -16.43 3.75
N ASP A 110 13.15 -15.76 4.83
CA ASP A 110 12.70 -16.05 6.19
C ASP A 110 11.28 -15.52 6.48
N ASN A 111 10.78 -14.60 5.65
CA ASN A 111 9.53 -13.86 5.87
C ASN A 111 9.46 -13.16 7.25
N LYS A 112 10.62 -12.74 7.79
CA LYS A 112 10.76 -12.08 9.10
C LYS A 112 11.52 -10.75 8.99
N PRO A 113 10.98 -9.79 8.22
CA PRO A 113 11.61 -8.49 8.09
C PRO A 113 11.65 -7.73 9.42
N GLN A 114 12.74 -7.04 9.69
CA GLN A 114 12.96 -6.21 10.88
C GLN A 114 12.80 -4.73 10.54
N TRP A 115 11.56 -4.28 10.31
CA TRP A 115 11.29 -2.91 9.82
C TRP A 115 11.81 -1.80 10.73
N GLN A 116 12.31 -0.72 10.13
CA GLN A 116 12.78 0.49 10.80
C GLN A 116 12.25 1.75 10.13
N PRO A 117 11.37 2.52 10.80
CA PRO A 117 10.79 2.26 12.13
C PRO A 117 9.81 1.08 12.15
N SER A 118 9.64 0.47 13.33
CA SER A 118 8.81 -0.74 13.51
C SER A 118 7.37 -0.46 13.91
N GLN A 119 7.08 0.75 14.40
CA GLN A 119 5.74 1.18 14.83
C GLN A 119 5.21 2.29 13.92
N LEU A 120 3.88 2.41 13.82
CA LEU A 120 3.24 3.42 12.98
C LEU A 120 3.45 4.82 13.57
N GLU A 121 3.39 4.92 14.90
CA GLU A 121 3.43 6.16 15.67
C GLU A 121 4.79 6.87 15.58
N ASP A 122 5.85 6.12 15.27
CA ASP A 122 7.21 6.63 15.11
C ASP A 122 7.42 7.38 13.77
N ILE A 123 6.43 7.35 12.87
CA ILE A 123 6.53 7.95 11.53
C ILE A 123 5.67 9.21 11.46
N SER A 124 6.33 10.35 11.28
CA SER A 124 5.66 11.63 11.15
C SER A 124 5.04 11.83 9.78
N ASN A 125 3.99 12.67 9.70
CA ASN A 125 3.39 13.06 8.42
C ASN A 125 4.38 13.83 7.53
N GLU A 126 5.32 14.56 8.13
CA GLU A 126 6.38 15.27 7.41
C GLU A 126 7.35 14.30 6.74
N GLU A 127 7.76 13.25 7.44
CA GLU A 127 8.58 12.19 6.86
C GLU A 127 7.88 11.54 5.66
N ILE A 128 6.58 11.24 5.79
CA ILE A 128 5.79 10.71 4.69
C ILE A 128 5.75 11.70 3.52
N ALA A 129 5.51 12.98 3.78
CA ALA A 129 5.45 14.00 2.74
C ALA A 129 6.76 14.14 1.95
N ASN A 130 7.91 13.93 2.59
CA ASN A 130 9.23 14.01 1.95
C ASN A 130 9.41 12.98 0.82
N TYR A 131 8.82 11.79 0.92
CA TYR A 131 8.89 10.78 -0.15
C TYR A 131 8.23 11.23 -1.47
N PHE A 132 7.34 12.22 -1.41
CA PHE A 132 6.65 12.77 -2.57
C PHE A 132 7.26 14.09 -3.06
N SER A 133 8.33 14.56 -2.42
CA SER A 133 9.00 15.78 -2.81
C SER A 133 9.62 15.64 -4.20
N LYS A 134 9.66 16.75 -4.95
CA LYS A 134 10.30 16.76 -6.27
C LYS A 134 11.78 16.46 -6.11
N LEU A 135 12.30 15.69 -7.05
CA LEU A 135 13.74 15.47 -7.18
C LEU A 135 14.41 16.72 -7.76
N SER A 136 15.74 16.78 -7.65
CA SER A 136 16.53 17.78 -8.34
C SER A 136 16.34 17.67 -9.87
N SER A 137 16.50 18.77 -10.59
CA SER A 137 16.20 18.86 -12.03
C SER A 137 16.97 17.85 -12.90
N ASP A 138 18.16 17.44 -12.47
CA ASP A 138 19.00 16.42 -13.10
C ASP A 138 18.46 14.99 -12.95
N LYS A 139 17.48 14.78 -12.06
CA LYS A 139 16.90 13.47 -11.73
C LYS A 139 15.39 13.41 -12.02
N GLU A 140 14.84 14.35 -12.79
CA GLU A 140 13.42 14.30 -13.15
C GLU A 140 13.13 13.23 -14.21
N LEU A 141 11.97 12.57 -14.06
CA LEU A 141 11.46 11.62 -15.05
C LEU A 141 10.86 12.36 -16.26
N GLN A 142 11.43 12.12 -17.43
CA GLN A 142 10.92 12.59 -18.72
C GLN A 142 9.95 11.54 -19.28
N LEU A 143 8.67 11.89 -19.41
CA LEU A 143 7.57 11.07 -19.93
C LEU A 143 6.89 11.76 -21.11
#